data_AF-A0A970VG89-F1
#
_entry.id   AF-A0A970VG89-F1
#
_cell.length_a   1.000
_cell.length_b   1.000
_cell.length_c   1.000
_cell.angle_alpha   90.00
_cell.angle_beta   90.00
_cell.angle_gamma   90.00
#
_symmetry.space_group_name_H-M   'P 1'
#
loop_
_entity.id
_entity.type
_entity.pdbx_description
1 polymer ?
#
loop_
_entity_poly.entity_id
_entity_poly.type
_entity_poly.pdbx_seq_one_letter_code
_entity_poly.pdbx_strand_id
1 'polypeptide(L)'
;MKDTIQGPLTDKYHWAVPGLLITFTLFGLVSFIGQRILSTMILTGKMDIASYQGAIFNFQLIVGILASVLLAAFFIFAVLGASGIRRAGFIIGSFSSLAPVFGALSTTILFQIFQLPSMGAGSVIASAVTAILMALPCFIMMILFAFCKKLSPGSRFVGMSVAFLFLVVAFLPVVIAVLALVVMPGNPAMRPLMQLSPYLIHIRPVLIAISIGAIFYMNRNKIG
;
A
#
# COMPACT_ATOMS: atom_id res chain seq x y z
N MET A 1 11.73 -5.08 -38.31
CA MET A 1 11.36 -4.76 -36.91
C MET A 1 9.87 -5.02 -36.76
N LYS A 2 9.44 -5.90 -35.85
CA LYS A 2 7.99 -6.11 -35.60
C LYS A 2 7.48 -4.90 -34.82
N ASP A 3 6.67 -4.07 -35.46
CA ASP A 3 5.94 -3.00 -34.79
C ASP A 3 5.19 -3.61 -33.60
N THR A 4 5.70 -3.32 -32.41
CA THR A 4 5.10 -3.83 -31.19
C THR A 4 3.91 -2.94 -30.94
N ILE A 5 2.75 -3.33 -31.45
CA ILE A 5 1.47 -2.64 -31.26
C ILE A 5 1.31 -2.42 -29.75
N GLN A 6 1.46 -1.17 -29.33
CA GLN A 6 1.45 -0.80 -27.92
C GLN A 6 -0.02 -0.72 -27.48
N GLY A 7 -0.38 -1.48 -26.44
CA GLY A 7 -1.76 -1.61 -25.99
C GLY A 7 -2.00 -0.94 -24.64
N PRO A 8 -3.26 -0.59 -24.31
CA PRO A 8 -3.65 -0.04 -23.01
C PRO A 8 -3.41 -1.03 -21.86
N LEU A 9 -3.59 -0.65 -20.59
CA LEU A 9 -3.45 -1.59 -19.47
C LEU A 9 -4.63 -2.58 -19.39
N THR A 10 -5.83 -2.10 -19.70
CA THR A 10 -7.05 -2.90 -19.87
C THR A 10 -7.60 -2.62 -21.26
N ASP A 11 -8.13 -3.63 -21.93
CA ASP A 11 -8.68 -3.56 -23.30
C ASP A 11 -10.20 -3.27 -23.29
N LYS A 12 -10.91 -3.52 -22.16
CA LYS A 12 -12.38 -3.39 -22.05
C LYS A 12 -12.83 -2.43 -20.95
N TYR A 13 -12.39 -2.67 -19.71
CA TYR A 13 -12.78 -1.86 -18.54
C TYR A 13 -11.72 -0.79 -18.25
N HIS A 14 -11.70 0.28 -19.05
CA HIS A 14 -10.73 1.37 -18.91
C HIS A 14 -10.85 2.15 -17.59
N TRP A 15 -12.02 2.13 -16.96
CA TRP A 15 -12.29 2.79 -15.68
C TRP A 15 -11.75 2.03 -14.46
N ALA A 16 -11.41 0.74 -14.61
CA ALA A 16 -10.94 -0.08 -13.49
C ALA A 16 -9.59 0.42 -12.94
N VAL A 17 -8.70 0.86 -13.82
CA VAL A 17 -7.36 1.33 -13.44
C VAL A 17 -7.39 2.71 -12.75
N PRO A 18 -8.14 3.72 -13.25
CA PRO A 18 -8.43 4.94 -12.48
C PRO A 18 -9.11 4.66 -11.14
N GLY A 19 -10.02 3.69 -11.09
CA GLY A 19 -10.66 3.24 -9.85
C GLY A 19 -9.65 2.76 -8.81
N LEU A 20 -8.74 1.85 -9.19
CA LEU A 20 -7.63 1.40 -8.34
C LEU A 20 -6.79 2.58 -7.83
N LEU A 21 -6.45 3.53 -8.72
CA LEU A 21 -5.66 4.70 -8.37
C LEU A 21 -6.33 5.56 -7.29
N ILE A 22 -7.61 5.85 -7.47
CA ILE A 22 -8.40 6.66 -6.54
C ILE A 22 -8.51 5.92 -5.21
N THR A 23 -8.81 4.62 -5.20
CA THR A 23 -8.97 3.85 -3.97
C THR A 23 -7.67 3.76 -3.17
N PHE A 24 -6.53 3.48 -3.82
CA PHE A 24 -5.23 3.46 -3.12
C PHE A 24 -4.86 4.84 -2.56
N THR A 25 -5.09 5.91 -3.31
CA THR A 25 -4.77 7.28 -2.88
C THR A 25 -5.65 7.72 -1.71
N LEU A 26 -6.96 7.52 -1.82
CA LEU A 26 -7.92 7.85 -0.76
C LEU A 26 -7.66 7.03 0.49
N PHE A 27 -7.37 5.73 0.36
CA PHE A 27 -7.04 4.89 1.50
C PHE A 27 -5.81 5.43 2.26
N GLY A 28 -4.73 5.78 1.55
CA GLY A 28 -3.53 6.36 2.15
C GLY A 28 -3.81 7.70 2.85
N LEU A 29 -4.51 8.61 2.18
CA LEU A 29 -4.84 9.95 2.70
C LEU A 29 -5.79 9.91 3.90
N VAL A 30 -6.91 9.20 3.77
CA VAL A 30 -7.91 9.10 4.84
C VAL A 30 -7.31 8.44 6.07
N SER A 31 -6.55 7.36 5.89
CA SER A 31 -5.88 6.69 7.00
C SER A 31 -4.88 7.62 7.72
N PHE A 32 -4.09 8.38 6.96
CA PHE A 32 -3.13 9.33 7.51
C PHE A 32 -3.80 10.47 8.28
N ILE A 33 -4.81 11.10 7.66
CA ILE A 33 -5.53 12.24 8.26
C ILE A 33 -6.27 11.79 9.53
N GLY A 34 -6.99 10.67 9.49
CA GLY A 34 -7.75 10.18 10.63
C GLY A 34 -6.86 9.80 11.82
N GLN A 35 -5.72 9.14 11.57
CA GLN A 35 -4.75 8.88 12.63
C GLN A 35 -4.17 10.17 13.22
N ARG A 36 -3.86 11.17 12.40
CA ARG A 36 -3.36 12.48 12.86
C ARG A 36 -4.36 13.20 13.76
N ILE A 37 -5.64 13.20 13.38
CA ILE A 37 -6.72 13.82 14.16
C ILE A 37 -6.85 13.12 15.51
N LEU A 38 -6.94 11.78 15.51
CA LEU A 38 -7.04 11.00 16.74
C LEU A 38 -5.83 11.18 17.66
N SER A 39 -4.61 11.20 17.09
CA SER A 39 -3.38 11.42 17.85
C SER A 39 -3.35 12.81 18.49
N THR A 40 -3.82 13.83 17.77
CA THR A 40 -3.92 15.21 18.29
C THR A 40 -4.93 15.29 19.45
N MET A 41 -6.02 14.53 19.40
CA MET A 41 -7.01 14.51 20.49
C MET A 41 -6.46 13.94 21.80
N ILE A 42 -5.61 12.90 21.78
CA ILE A 42 -4.90 12.50 23.01
C ILE A 42 -3.90 13.56 23.44
N LEU A 43 -3.07 14.06 22.51
CA LEU A 43 -1.99 14.98 22.86
C LEU A 43 -2.50 16.30 23.46
N THR A 44 -3.74 16.67 23.15
CA THR A 44 -4.44 17.84 23.71
C THR A 44 -5.28 17.52 24.95
N GLY A 45 -5.21 16.29 25.47
CA GLY A 45 -5.94 15.85 26.67
C GLY A 45 -7.45 15.74 26.48
N LYS A 46 -7.94 15.75 25.23
CA LYS A 46 -9.38 15.68 24.90
C LYS A 46 -9.92 14.26 24.83
N MET A 47 -9.06 13.25 24.94
CA MET A 47 -9.41 11.84 24.83
C MET A 47 -8.47 10.98 25.66
N ASP A 48 -9.03 10.05 26.44
CA ASP A 48 -8.26 9.09 27.22
C ASP A 48 -7.64 7.99 26.34
N ILE A 49 -6.57 7.37 26.83
CA ILE A 49 -5.81 6.34 26.11
C ILE A 49 -6.70 5.14 25.70
N ALA A 50 -7.60 4.70 26.58
CA ALA A 50 -8.50 3.58 26.30
C ALA A 50 -9.50 3.94 25.17
N SER A 51 -10.09 5.13 25.23
CA SER A 51 -11.01 5.64 24.20
C SER A 51 -10.32 5.84 22.86
N TYR A 52 -9.07 6.30 22.86
CA TYR A 52 -8.27 6.42 21.64
C TYR A 52 -7.96 5.09 20.97
N GLN A 53 -7.58 4.07 21.74
CA GLN A 53 -7.28 2.75 21.19
C GLN A 53 -8.51 2.15 20.49
N GLY A 54 -9.68 2.27 21.10
CA GLY A 54 -10.95 1.85 20.49
C GLY A 54 -11.32 2.67 19.25
N ALA A 55 -11.16 4.00 19.31
CA ALA A 55 -11.46 4.88 18.19
C ALA A 55 -10.54 4.67 16.98
N ILE A 56 -9.23 4.51 17.20
CA ILE A 56 -8.28 4.18 16.14
C ILE A 56 -8.59 2.83 15.52
N PHE A 57 -8.90 1.83 16.35
CA PHE A 57 -9.22 0.50 15.86
C PHE A 57 -10.44 0.53 14.93
N ASN A 58 -11.55 1.08 15.40
CA ASN A 58 -12.79 1.16 14.62
C ASN A 58 -12.58 1.97 13.34
N PHE A 59 -11.86 3.08 13.43
CA PHE A 59 -11.55 3.91 12.27
C PHE A 59 -10.75 3.13 11.21
N GLN A 60 -9.64 2.50 11.60
CA GLN A 60 -8.81 1.74 10.67
C GLN A 60 -9.55 0.53 10.09
N LEU A 61 -10.38 -0.15 10.88
CA LEU A 61 -11.14 -1.30 10.42
C LEU A 61 -12.21 -0.89 9.40
N ILE A 62 -12.99 0.17 9.66
CA ILE A 62 -14.02 0.66 8.74
C ILE A 62 -13.38 1.11 7.42
N VAL A 63 -12.34 1.95 7.50
CA VAL A 63 -11.61 2.43 6.33
C VAL A 63 -10.95 1.28 5.57
N GLY A 64 -10.40 0.31 6.30
CA GLY A 64 -9.80 -0.90 5.76
C GLY A 64 -10.80 -1.75 4.97
N ILE A 65 -11.97 -2.05 5.56
CA ILE A 65 -13.02 -2.84 4.89
C ILE A 65 -13.50 -2.14 3.63
N LEU A 66 -13.79 -0.84 3.70
CA LEU A 66 -14.24 -0.06 2.54
C LEU A 66 -13.20 -0.07 1.42
N ALA A 67 -11.93 0.16 1.75
CA ALA A 67 -10.84 0.13 0.80
C ALA A 67 -10.65 -1.27 0.19
N SER A 68 -10.70 -2.32 1.00
CA SER A 68 -10.57 -3.71 0.55
C SER A 68 -11.67 -4.12 -0.44
N VAL A 69 -12.93 -3.77 -0.14
CA VAL A 69 -14.07 -4.07 -1.03
C VAL A 69 -13.92 -3.34 -2.37
N LEU A 70 -13.59 -2.04 -2.32
CA LEU A 70 -13.39 -1.24 -3.53
C LEU A 70 -12.21 -1.75 -4.37
N LEU A 71 -11.06 -2.03 -3.72
CA LEU A 71 -9.89 -2.59 -4.41
C LEU A 71 -10.22 -3.92 -5.06
N ALA A 72 -10.88 -4.84 -4.34
CA ALA A 72 -11.27 -6.13 -4.88
C ALA A 72 -12.17 -5.97 -6.11
N ALA A 73 -13.19 -5.11 -6.04
CA ALA A 73 -14.07 -4.85 -7.17
C ALA A 73 -13.28 -4.32 -8.39
N PHE A 74 -12.46 -3.28 -8.22
CA PHE A 74 -11.68 -2.71 -9.32
C PHE A 74 -10.62 -3.69 -9.87
N PHE A 75 -9.99 -4.51 -9.03
CA PHE A 75 -9.10 -5.57 -9.48
C PHE A 75 -9.83 -6.62 -10.31
N ILE A 76 -11.04 -7.04 -9.92
CA ILE A 76 -11.85 -7.98 -10.72
C ILE A 76 -12.12 -7.40 -12.10
N PHE A 77 -12.59 -6.16 -12.19
CA PHE A 77 -12.83 -5.50 -13.49
C PHE A 77 -11.54 -5.32 -14.29
N ALA A 78 -10.39 -5.04 -13.64
CA ALA A 78 -9.10 -4.97 -14.31
C ALA A 78 -8.64 -6.34 -14.85
N VAL A 79 -8.86 -7.43 -14.11
CA VAL A 79 -8.56 -8.80 -14.53
C VAL A 79 -9.44 -9.21 -15.71
N LEU A 80 -10.74 -8.95 -15.66
CA LEU A 80 -11.68 -9.25 -16.75
C LEU A 80 -11.39 -8.41 -18.00
N GLY A 81 -10.86 -7.20 -17.82
CA GLY A 81 -10.52 -6.27 -18.89
C GLY A 81 -9.13 -6.46 -19.47
N ALA A 82 -8.26 -7.30 -18.92
CA ALA A 82 -6.87 -7.45 -19.35
C ALA A 82 -6.59 -8.83 -19.95
N SER A 83 -5.53 -8.91 -20.75
CA SER A 83 -5.10 -10.16 -21.40
C SER A 83 -3.58 -10.39 -21.27
N GLY A 84 -3.19 -11.67 -21.24
CA GLY A 84 -1.80 -12.11 -21.13
C GLY A 84 -1.13 -11.70 -19.82
N ILE A 85 0.12 -11.22 -19.90
CA ILE A 85 0.93 -10.82 -18.75
C ILE A 85 0.26 -9.71 -17.91
N ARG A 86 -0.49 -8.80 -18.54
CA ARG A 86 -1.24 -7.73 -17.84
C ARG A 86 -2.28 -8.32 -16.89
N ARG A 87 -3.00 -9.37 -17.33
CA ARG A 87 -3.99 -10.09 -16.52
C ARG A 87 -3.34 -10.79 -15.33
N ALA A 88 -2.20 -11.46 -15.54
CA ALA A 88 -1.44 -12.08 -14.45
C ALA A 88 -0.99 -11.03 -13.41
N GLY A 89 -0.55 -9.85 -13.87
CA GLY A 89 -0.24 -8.71 -13.01
C GLY A 89 -1.41 -8.30 -12.13
N PHE A 90 -2.61 -8.12 -12.70
CA PHE A 90 -3.80 -7.75 -11.93
C PHE A 90 -4.29 -8.87 -11.00
N ILE A 91 -4.17 -10.14 -11.39
CA ILE A 91 -4.51 -11.28 -10.52
C ILE A 91 -3.64 -11.25 -9.27
N ILE A 92 -2.33 -11.09 -9.44
CA ILE A 92 -1.39 -11.04 -8.30
C ILE A 92 -1.62 -9.75 -7.50
N GLY A 93 -1.83 -8.62 -8.17
CA GLY A 93 -2.20 -7.36 -7.53
C GLY A 93 -3.46 -7.47 -6.67
N SER A 94 -4.42 -8.32 -7.03
CA SER A 94 -5.67 -8.47 -6.28
C SER A 94 -5.49 -8.94 -4.84
N PHE A 95 -4.41 -9.67 -4.53
CA PHE A 95 -4.08 -10.05 -3.15
C PHE A 95 -3.79 -8.84 -2.25
N SER A 96 -3.35 -7.71 -2.83
CA SER A 96 -3.15 -6.45 -2.08
C SER A 96 -4.46 -5.86 -1.54
N SER A 97 -5.62 -6.28 -2.05
CA SER A 97 -6.92 -5.88 -1.53
C SER A 97 -7.17 -6.38 -0.11
N LEU A 98 -6.45 -7.40 0.37
CA LEU A 98 -6.56 -7.89 1.75
C LEU A 98 -5.79 -7.02 2.73
N ALA A 99 -4.78 -6.28 2.27
CA ALA A 99 -3.87 -5.56 3.15
C ALA A 99 -4.52 -4.46 4.00
N PRO A 100 -5.49 -3.66 3.52
CA PRO A 100 -6.17 -2.66 4.33
C PRO A 100 -6.86 -3.24 5.57
N VAL A 101 -7.58 -4.35 5.42
CA VAL A 101 -8.26 -5.04 6.54
C VAL A 101 -7.24 -5.69 7.48
N PHE A 102 -6.26 -6.42 6.95
CA PHE A 102 -5.25 -7.08 7.78
C PHE A 102 -4.31 -6.09 8.48
N GLY A 103 -4.07 -4.92 7.90
CA GLY A 103 -3.36 -3.83 8.57
C GLY A 103 -4.08 -3.41 9.85
N ALA A 104 -5.38 -3.15 9.78
CA ALA A 104 -6.20 -2.77 10.93
C ALA A 104 -6.34 -3.90 11.97
N LEU A 105 -6.42 -5.16 11.51
CA LEU A 105 -6.51 -6.32 12.41
C LEU A 105 -5.18 -6.61 13.10
N SER A 106 -4.05 -6.43 12.43
CA SER A 106 -2.73 -6.76 12.98
C SER A 106 -2.40 -5.94 14.23
N THR A 107 -2.65 -4.63 14.22
CA THR A 107 -2.48 -3.77 15.40
C THR A 107 -3.30 -4.25 16.59
N THR A 108 -4.50 -4.75 16.32
CA THR A 108 -5.48 -5.15 17.35
C THR A 108 -5.12 -6.50 17.95
N ILE A 109 -4.81 -7.47 17.09
CA ILE A 109 -4.37 -8.79 17.50
C ILE A 109 -3.09 -8.68 18.35
N LEU A 110 -2.14 -7.83 17.95
CA LEU A 110 -0.85 -7.71 18.64
C LEU A 110 -0.95 -6.96 19.97
N PHE A 111 -1.75 -5.90 20.07
CA PHE A 111 -1.82 -5.07 21.27
C PHE A 111 -2.95 -5.43 22.23
N GLN A 112 -4.08 -5.97 21.74
CA GLN A 112 -5.21 -6.32 22.60
C GLN A 112 -5.27 -7.82 22.93
N ILE A 113 -4.96 -8.70 21.98
CA ILE A 113 -5.07 -10.16 22.18
C ILE A 113 -3.77 -10.75 22.74
N PHE A 114 -2.62 -10.41 22.15
CA PHE A 114 -1.32 -10.92 22.59
C PHE A 114 -0.68 -10.11 23.73
N GLN A 115 -1.32 -9.04 24.21
CA GLN A 115 -0.86 -8.17 25.29
C GLN A 115 0.64 -7.83 25.21
N LEU A 116 1.18 -7.63 24.00
CA LEU A 116 2.61 -7.36 23.85
C LEU A 116 2.93 -6.04 24.58
N PRO A 117 3.77 -6.06 25.63
CA PRO A 117 3.94 -4.93 26.54
C PRO A 117 4.73 -3.76 25.90
N SER A 118 5.26 -3.94 24.69
CA SER A 118 5.91 -2.86 23.94
C SER A 118 5.09 -2.51 22.70
N MET A 119 4.65 -1.24 22.63
CA MET A 119 4.15 -0.60 21.40
C MET A 119 5.11 -0.80 20.21
N GLY A 120 6.38 -1.07 20.49
CA GLY A 120 7.39 -1.44 19.51
C GLY A 120 7.09 -2.73 18.74
N ALA A 121 7.07 -3.89 19.42
CA ALA A 121 7.05 -5.18 18.75
C ALA A 121 5.78 -5.41 17.90
N GLY A 122 4.63 -4.95 18.39
CA GLY A 122 3.37 -5.01 17.63
C GLY A 122 3.38 -4.11 16.39
N SER A 123 4.06 -2.97 16.43
CA SER A 123 4.20 -2.10 15.25
C SER A 123 5.08 -2.73 14.15
N VAL A 124 6.10 -3.49 14.55
CA VAL A 124 7.00 -4.22 13.63
C VAL A 124 6.23 -5.28 12.85
N ILE A 125 5.44 -6.10 13.56
CA ILE A 125 4.72 -7.22 12.96
C ILE A 125 3.56 -6.69 12.11
N ALA A 126 2.84 -5.65 12.56
CA ALA A 126 1.83 -4.98 11.73
C ALA A 126 2.41 -4.36 10.45
N SER A 127 3.58 -3.72 10.56
CA SER A 127 4.35 -3.21 9.42
C SER A 127 4.82 -4.32 8.47
N ALA A 128 5.25 -5.46 9.01
CA ALA A 128 5.70 -6.61 8.23
C ALA A 128 4.52 -7.29 7.51
N VAL A 129 3.39 -7.50 8.18
CA VAL A 129 2.18 -8.07 7.60
C VAL A 129 1.65 -7.18 6.48
N THR A 130 1.61 -5.86 6.67
CA THR A 130 1.21 -4.92 5.61
C THR A 130 2.23 -4.85 4.48
N ALA A 131 3.53 -4.96 4.75
CA ALA A 131 4.55 -5.06 3.71
C ALA A 131 4.38 -6.35 2.89
N ILE A 132 4.09 -7.48 3.52
CA ILE A 132 3.92 -8.76 2.82
C ILE A 132 2.61 -8.77 2.02
N LEU A 133 1.49 -8.37 2.63
CA LEU A 133 0.18 -8.47 1.99
C LEU A 133 -0.08 -7.37 0.97
N MET A 134 0.47 -6.17 1.17
CA MET A 134 0.31 -5.06 0.23
C MET A 134 1.49 -4.97 -0.73
N ALA A 135 2.71 -4.99 -0.18
CA ALA A 135 3.85 -4.56 -0.96
C ALA A 135 4.34 -5.64 -1.92
N LEU A 136 4.38 -6.89 -1.48
CA LEU A 136 4.84 -8.02 -2.30
C LEU A 136 3.97 -8.24 -3.56
N PRO A 137 2.63 -8.27 -3.48
CA PRO A 137 1.82 -8.53 -4.67
C PRO A 137 1.83 -7.34 -5.64
N CYS A 138 1.87 -6.11 -5.14
CA CYS A 138 2.05 -4.92 -5.97
C CYS A 138 3.44 -4.89 -6.63
N PHE A 139 4.50 -5.28 -5.93
CA PHE A 139 5.85 -5.39 -6.49
C PHE A 139 5.90 -6.39 -7.64
N ILE A 140 5.32 -7.58 -7.46
CA ILE A 140 5.25 -8.60 -8.51
C ILE A 140 4.41 -8.10 -9.70
N MET A 141 3.28 -7.43 -9.45
CA MET A 141 2.47 -6.81 -10.50
C MET A 141 3.30 -5.80 -11.33
N MET A 142 4.09 -4.95 -10.67
CA MET A 142 4.93 -3.95 -11.32
C MET A 142 6.06 -4.56 -12.14
N ILE A 143 6.67 -5.65 -11.65
CA ILE A 143 7.62 -6.46 -12.42
C ILE A 143 6.97 -7.04 -13.67
N LEU A 144 5.78 -7.62 -13.54
CA LEU A 144 5.06 -8.20 -14.68
C LEU A 144 4.70 -7.14 -15.72
N PHE A 145 4.37 -5.92 -15.29
CA PHE A 145 4.19 -4.79 -16.21
C PHE A 145 5.51 -4.36 -16.86
N ALA A 146 6.62 -4.33 -16.12
CA ALA A 146 7.94 -4.02 -16.68
C ALA A 146 8.38 -5.02 -17.77
N PHE A 147 8.02 -6.30 -17.64
CA PHE A 147 8.30 -7.33 -18.65
C PHE A 147 7.25 -7.43 -19.77
N CYS A 148 6.17 -6.65 -19.70
CA CYS A 148 5.12 -6.71 -20.71
C CYS A 148 5.56 -6.03 -22.01
N LYS A 149 5.86 -6.82 -23.04
CA LYS A 149 6.26 -6.32 -24.37
C LYS A 149 5.19 -5.47 -25.07
N LYS A 150 3.92 -5.53 -24.64
CA LYS A 150 2.84 -4.69 -25.20
C LYS A 150 2.78 -3.28 -24.62
N LEU A 151 3.51 -2.99 -23.53
CA LEU A 151 3.56 -1.66 -22.92
C LEU A 151 4.69 -0.81 -23.51
N SER A 152 4.55 0.51 -23.48
CA SER A 152 5.58 1.44 -23.94
C SER A 152 6.89 1.30 -23.14
N PRO A 153 8.07 1.49 -23.75
CA PRO A 153 9.36 1.38 -23.05
C PRO A 153 9.46 2.31 -21.83
N GLY A 154 8.90 3.52 -21.92
CA GLY A 154 8.83 4.45 -20.78
C GLY A 154 8.01 3.89 -19.61
N SER A 155 6.88 3.24 -19.88
CA SER A 155 6.07 2.64 -18.81
C SER A 155 6.72 1.41 -18.16
N ARG A 156 7.57 0.67 -18.91
CA ARG A 156 8.38 -0.41 -18.34
C ARG A 156 9.47 0.12 -17.42
N PHE A 157 10.13 1.21 -17.83
CA PHE A 157 11.13 1.88 -17.01
C PHE A 157 10.51 2.45 -15.72
N VAL A 158 9.34 3.09 -15.82
CA VAL A 158 8.58 3.54 -14.65
C VAL A 158 8.18 2.36 -13.76
N GLY A 159 7.69 1.27 -14.34
CA GLY A 159 7.36 0.04 -13.62
C GLY A 159 8.54 -0.49 -12.80
N MET A 160 9.73 -0.54 -13.41
CA MET A 160 10.94 -1.03 -12.78
C MET A 160 11.53 -0.07 -11.73
N SER A 161 11.53 1.23 -12.03
CA SER A 161 11.99 2.27 -11.10
C SER A 161 11.12 2.33 -9.85
N VAL A 162 9.80 2.24 -10.02
CA VAL A 162 8.89 2.19 -8.88
C VAL A 162 9.04 0.89 -8.12
N ALA A 163 9.17 -0.26 -8.79
CA ALA A 163 9.40 -1.53 -8.08
C ALA A 163 10.61 -1.44 -7.14
N PHE A 164 11.70 -0.79 -7.58
CA PHE A 164 12.88 -0.55 -6.75
C PHE A 164 12.61 0.39 -5.57
N LEU A 165 12.01 1.56 -5.83
CA LEU A 165 11.61 2.51 -4.77
C LEU A 165 10.67 1.89 -3.75
N PHE A 166 9.76 1.05 -4.22
CA PHE A 166 8.74 0.41 -3.40
C PHE A 166 9.35 -0.67 -2.50
N LEU A 167 10.38 -1.38 -2.97
CA LEU A 167 11.16 -2.29 -2.15
C LEU A 167 11.86 -1.54 -1.01
N VAL A 168 12.46 -0.38 -1.28
CA VAL A 168 13.05 0.47 -0.23
C VAL A 168 12.01 0.90 0.80
N VAL A 169 10.86 1.42 0.37
CA VAL A 169 9.79 1.89 1.27
C VAL A 169 9.09 0.74 2.03
N ALA A 170 9.09 -0.47 1.47
CA ALA A 170 8.58 -1.67 2.14
C ALA A 170 9.53 -2.15 3.25
N PHE A 171 10.84 -2.19 2.98
CA PHE A 171 11.83 -2.70 3.94
C PHE A 171 12.25 -1.67 5.00
N LEU A 172 12.35 -0.39 4.66
CA LEU A 172 12.91 0.62 5.57
C LEU A 172 12.16 0.72 6.91
N PRO A 173 10.82 0.74 6.97
CA PRO A 173 10.10 0.76 8.26
C PRO A 173 10.31 -0.52 9.08
N VAL A 174 10.46 -1.67 8.44
CA VAL A 174 10.77 -2.95 9.12
C VAL A 174 12.16 -2.89 9.73
N VAL A 175 13.15 -2.43 8.97
CA VAL A 175 14.54 -2.28 9.43
C VAL A 175 14.64 -1.28 10.57
N ILE A 176 14.00 -0.11 10.47
CA ILE A 176 13.96 0.90 11.55
C ILE A 176 13.35 0.29 12.80
N ALA A 177 12.27 -0.47 12.67
CA ALA A 177 11.60 -1.06 13.82
C ALA A 177 12.45 -2.15 14.48
N VAL A 178 13.12 -3.02 13.71
CA VAL A 178 14.09 -4.01 14.25
C VAL A 178 15.26 -3.31 14.94
N LEU A 179 15.83 -2.28 14.31
CA LEU A 179 16.94 -1.51 14.88
C LEU A 179 16.56 -0.82 16.19
N ALA A 180 15.39 -0.17 16.23
CA ALA A 180 14.95 0.59 17.39
C ALA A 180 14.55 -0.28 18.59
N LEU A 181 14.16 -1.54 18.36
CA LEU A 181 13.55 -2.39 19.39
C LEU A 181 14.41 -3.60 19.78
N VAL A 182 15.19 -4.12 18.85
CA VAL A 182 16.00 -5.33 19.07
C VAL A 182 17.47 -4.98 19.19
N VAL A 183 17.99 -4.12 18.32
CA VAL A 183 19.44 -3.88 18.21
C VAL A 183 19.92 -2.73 19.09
N MET A 184 19.17 -1.61 19.14
CA MET A 184 19.56 -0.39 19.85
C MET A 184 18.39 0.22 20.65
N PRO A 185 17.83 -0.51 21.64
CA PRO A 185 16.73 0.01 22.46
C PRO A 185 17.16 1.27 23.22
N GLY A 186 16.37 2.34 23.11
CA GLY A 186 16.60 3.59 23.85
C GLY A 186 17.61 4.58 23.22
N ASN A 187 18.20 4.26 22.07
CA ASN A 187 19.13 5.16 21.40
C ASN A 187 18.42 6.47 20.92
N PRO A 188 18.86 7.66 21.35
CA PRO A 188 18.23 8.94 20.96
C PRO A 188 18.24 9.19 19.45
N ALA A 189 19.20 8.62 18.70
CA ALA A 189 19.24 8.71 17.24
C ALA A 189 18.10 7.93 16.55
N MET A 190 17.46 6.97 17.24
CA MET A 190 16.34 6.19 16.70
C MET A 190 15.00 6.94 16.80
N ARG A 191 14.87 7.94 17.68
CA ARG A 191 13.63 8.74 17.82
C ARG A 191 13.18 9.41 16.51
N PRO A 192 14.03 10.15 15.78
CA PRO A 192 13.61 10.76 14.51
C PRO A 192 13.28 9.71 13.44
N LEU A 193 13.99 8.57 13.40
CA LEU A 193 13.73 7.48 12.46
C LEU A 193 12.39 6.77 12.75
N MET A 194 12.08 6.55 14.03
CA MET A 194 10.77 6.02 14.46
C MET A 194 9.63 6.98 14.16
N GLN A 195 9.86 8.29 14.18
CA GLN A 195 8.86 9.28 13.75
C GLN A 195 8.64 9.29 12.24
N LEU A 196 9.62 8.85 11.44
CA LEU A 196 9.57 8.81 9.98
C LEU A 196 8.83 7.55 9.47
N SER A 197 8.86 6.46 10.24
CA SER A 197 8.26 5.16 9.85
C SER A 197 6.75 5.23 9.56
N PRO A 198 5.89 5.95 10.32
CA PRO A 198 4.46 6.04 10.03
C PRO A 198 4.19 6.74 8.71
N TYR A 199 4.94 7.81 8.39
CA TYR A 199 4.82 8.51 7.11
C TYR A 199 5.16 7.57 5.95
N LEU A 200 6.20 6.75 6.10
CA LEU A 200 6.59 5.76 5.08
C LEU A 200 5.59 4.62 4.93
N ILE A 201 4.87 4.24 5.98
CA ILE A 201 3.82 3.22 5.89
C ILE A 201 2.61 3.79 5.11
N HIS A 202 2.21 5.04 5.39
CA HIS A 202 1.07 5.68 4.74
C HIS A 202 1.33 6.20 3.32
N ILE A 203 2.60 6.35 2.91
CA ILE A 203 2.94 6.75 1.54
C ILE A 203 2.95 5.56 0.57
N ARG A 204 3.01 4.31 1.05
CA ARG A 204 3.01 3.09 0.21
C ARG A 204 1.81 3.02 -0.75
N PRO A 205 0.55 3.21 -0.30
CA PRO A 205 -0.60 3.18 -1.19
C PRO A 205 -0.53 4.28 -2.25
N VAL A 206 -0.04 5.47 -1.87
CA VAL A 206 0.10 6.62 -2.77
C VAL A 206 1.15 6.35 -3.84
N LEU A 207 2.29 5.76 -3.48
CA LEU A 207 3.32 5.35 -4.44
C LEU A 207 2.80 4.33 -5.46
N ILE A 208 2.03 3.32 -5.01
CA ILE A 208 1.37 2.35 -5.89
C ILE A 208 0.39 3.07 -6.83
N ALA A 209 -0.40 4.00 -6.31
CA ALA A 209 -1.38 4.75 -7.08
C ALA A 209 -0.71 5.58 -8.19
N ILE A 210 0.32 6.35 -7.83
CA ILE A 210 1.09 7.18 -8.78
C ILE A 210 1.70 6.30 -9.87
N SER A 211 2.21 5.12 -9.51
CA SER A 211 2.86 4.25 -10.47
C SER A 211 1.89 3.59 -11.44
N ILE A 212 0.76 3.11 -10.94
CA ILE A 212 -0.32 2.59 -11.79
C ILE A 212 -0.82 3.73 -12.70
N GLY A 213 -0.95 4.94 -12.18
CA GLY A 213 -1.37 6.13 -12.92
C GLY A 213 -0.42 6.54 -14.01
N ALA A 214 0.88 6.54 -13.74
CA ALA A 214 1.91 6.86 -14.72
C ALA A 214 1.92 5.83 -15.86
N ILE A 215 1.89 4.53 -15.53
CA ILE A 215 1.82 3.45 -16.54
C ILE A 215 0.51 3.57 -17.33
N PHE A 216 -0.60 3.88 -16.69
CA PHE A 216 -1.89 4.10 -17.36
C PHE A 216 -1.84 5.28 -18.33
N TYR A 217 -1.41 6.45 -17.87
CA TYR A 217 -1.38 7.67 -18.68
C TYR A 217 -0.44 7.54 -19.89
N MET A 218 0.75 6.95 -19.70
CA MET A 218 1.73 6.73 -20.76
C MET A 218 1.25 5.76 -21.86
N ASN A 219 0.25 4.92 -21.56
CA ASN A 219 -0.33 3.99 -22.53
C ASN A 219 -1.78 4.35 -22.92
N ARG A 220 -2.35 5.45 -22.39
CA ARG A 220 -3.73 5.91 -22.67
C ARG A 220 -3.88 6.53 -24.06
N ASN A 221 -2.88 7.29 -24.51
CA ASN A 221 -2.94 7.98 -25.82
C ASN A 221 -2.64 7.07 -27.02
N LYS A 222 -2.51 5.76 -26.79
CA LYS A 222 -2.25 4.76 -27.84
C LYS A 222 -3.48 3.88 -28.13
N ILE A 223 -4.64 4.31 -27.66
CA ILE A 223 -5.98 3.73 -27.95
C ILE A 223 -6.51 4.31 -29.28
N GLY A 224 -5.63 4.49 -30.26
CA GLY A 224 -5.98 4.94 -31.61
C GLY A 224 -6.12 3.75 -32.53
#